data_AF-A0A4Q3JIW2-F1
#
_entry.id   AF-A0A4Q3JIW2-F1
#
_cell.length_a   1.000
_cell.length_b   1.000
_cell.length_c   1.000
_cell.angle_alpha   90.00
_cell.angle_beta   90.00
_cell.angle_gamma   90.00
#
_symmetry.space_group_name_H-M   'P 1'
#
loop_
_entity.id
_entity.type
_entity.pdbx_description
1 polymer ?
#
loop_
_entity_poly.entity_id
_entity_poly.type
_entity_poly.pdbx_seq_one_letter_code
_entity_poly.pdbx_strand_id
1 'polypeptide(L)'
;ETLAPSEVESEAPPPRDELDDEALRARVRARLALVEEGDYFAVLAIPRSATPYEIKRAYLDLRRSFEPSRVLSPTTADLLEGLRLILEVLDEAYEVLRDPTRRERYRRAIEARPPEE
;
A
#
# COMPACT_ATOMS: atom_id res chain seq x y z
N GLU A 1 -14.16 32.72 33.21
CA GLU A 1 -12.91 32.03 32.80
C GLU A 1 -12.69 30.90 33.79
N THR A 2 -12.61 29.64 33.36
CA THR A 2 -11.40 29.10 32.73
C THR A 2 -11.77 27.97 31.79
N LEU A 3 -11.38 28.12 30.52
CA LEU A 3 -11.29 27.04 29.54
C LEU A 3 -10.15 26.11 29.98
N ALA A 4 -10.48 24.86 30.31
CA ALA A 4 -9.47 23.80 30.32
C ALA A 4 -9.34 23.29 28.87
N PRO A 5 -8.18 23.46 28.20
CA PRO A 5 -7.97 22.87 26.90
C PRO A 5 -7.90 21.34 27.05
N SER A 6 -8.67 20.64 26.22
CA SER A 6 -8.56 19.19 26.01
C SER A 6 -7.12 18.85 25.71
N GLU A 7 -6.50 18.15 26.65
CA GLU A 7 -5.30 17.36 26.42
C GLU A 7 -5.68 16.35 25.33
N VAL A 8 -5.21 16.61 24.11
CA VAL A 8 -5.20 15.61 23.05
C VAL A 8 -4.27 14.52 23.53
N GLU A 9 -4.86 13.54 24.20
CA GLU A 9 -4.25 12.29 24.59
C GLU A 9 -3.65 11.70 23.31
N SER A 10 -2.35 11.89 23.16
CA SER A 10 -1.57 11.26 22.11
C SER A 10 -1.50 9.79 22.49
N GLU A 11 -2.56 9.05 22.14
CA GLU A 11 -2.69 7.62 22.32
C GLU A 11 -1.55 6.97 21.51
N ALA A 12 -0.41 6.78 22.18
CA ALA A 12 0.68 5.99 21.66
C ALA A 12 0.07 4.61 21.34
N PRO A 13 0.23 4.10 20.10
CA PRO A 13 -0.34 2.82 19.74
C PRO A 13 0.13 1.76 20.76
N PRO A 14 -0.72 0.78 21.11
CA PRO A 14 -0.35 -0.27 22.05
C PRO A 14 0.96 -0.92 21.60
N PRO A 15 1.80 -1.39 22.54
CA PRO A 15 3.03 -2.09 22.20
C PRO A 15 2.67 -3.27 21.29
N ARG A 16 3.20 -3.25 20.07
CA ARG A 16 3.05 -4.37 19.14
C ARG A 16 3.83 -5.56 19.67
N ASP A 17 3.21 -6.73 19.67
CA ASP A 17 3.89 -7.96 20.05
C ASP A 17 4.92 -8.34 18.96
N GLU A 18 5.97 -9.09 19.30
CA GLU A 18 6.99 -9.53 18.33
C GLU A 18 6.37 -10.32 17.14
N LEU A 19 5.21 -10.94 17.38
CA LEU A 19 4.37 -11.60 16.37
C LEU A 19 3.80 -10.61 15.33
N ASP A 20 3.46 -9.39 15.73
CA ASP A 20 2.99 -8.32 14.84
C ASP A 20 4.13 -7.81 13.95
N ASP A 21 5.35 -7.70 14.50
CA ASP A 21 6.54 -7.29 13.76
C ASP A 21 6.90 -8.31 12.66
N GLU A 22 6.86 -9.61 12.98
CA GLU A 22 7.08 -10.67 11.98
C GLU A 22 5.98 -10.68 10.91
N ALA A 23 4.71 -10.50 11.31
CA ALA A 23 3.61 -10.39 10.36
C ALA A 23 3.78 -9.17 9.42
N LEU A 24 4.27 -8.04 9.94
CA LEU A 24 4.61 -6.87 9.14
C LEU A 24 5.73 -7.18 8.15
N ARG A 25 6.84 -7.80 8.59
CA ARG A 25 7.94 -8.21 7.72
C ARG A 25 7.47 -9.10 6.58
N ALA A 26 6.68 -10.14 6.89
CA ALA A 26 6.11 -11.04 5.90
C ALA A 26 5.21 -10.29 4.90
N ARG A 27 4.38 -9.37 5.39
CA ARG A 27 3.50 -8.55 4.54
C ARG A 27 4.28 -7.60 3.62
N VAL A 28 5.32 -6.95 4.13
CA VAL A 28 6.21 -6.08 3.34
C VAL A 28 6.91 -6.89 2.26
N ARG A 29 7.50 -8.03 2.61
CA ARG A 29 8.17 -8.92 1.65
C ARG A 29 7.23 -9.40 0.55
N ALA A 30 6.03 -9.87 0.91
CA ALA A 30 5.03 -10.29 -0.06
C ALA A 30 4.62 -9.17 -1.00
N ARG A 31 4.54 -7.92 -0.48
CA ARG A 31 4.18 -6.77 -1.29
C ARG A 31 5.31 -6.29 -2.20
N LEU A 32 6.56 -6.37 -1.75
CA LEU A 32 7.73 -6.10 -2.58
C LEU A 32 7.80 -7.04 -3.78
N ALA A 33 7.56 -8.34 -3.59
CA ALA A 33 7.52 -9.29 -4.70
C ALA A 33 6.45 -8.91 -5.75
N LEU A 34 5.28 -8.44 -5.30
CA LEU A 34 4.23 -7.94 -6.21
C LEU A 34 4.61 -6.63 -6.90
N VAL A 35 5.43 -5.79 -6.27
CA VAL A 35 5.97 -4.58 -6.89
C VAL A 35 6.98 -4.92 -8.00
N GLU A 36 7.79 -5.96 -7.80
CA GLU A 36 8.82 -6.39 -8.75
C GLU A 36 8.25 -7.16 -9.94
N GLU A 37 7.29 -8.07 -9.70
CA GLU A 37 6.78 -9.01 -10.70
C GLU A 37 5.34 -8.73 -11.16
N GLY A 38 4.56 -8.01 -10.35
CA GLY A 38 3.13 -7.84 -10.54
C GLY A 38 2.73 -6.65 -11.42
N ASP A 39 1.53 -6.74 -11.99
CA ASP A 39 0.88 -5.61 -12.65
C ASP A 39 0.25 -4.63 -11.62
N TYR A 40 -0.08 -3.41 -12.03
CA TYR A 40 -0.64 -2.40 -11.13
C TYR A 40 -1.97 -2.82 -10.46
N PHE A 41 -2.74 -3.73 -11.08
CA PHE A 41 -3.94 -4.27 -10.45
C PHE A 41 -3.58 -5.24 -9.31
N ALA A 42 -2.56 -6.09 -9.53
CA ALA A 42 -1.99 -6.94 -8.48
C ALA A 42 -1.37 -6.10 -7.35
N VAL A 43 -0.65 -5.02 -7.67
CA VAL A 43 -0.08 -4.06 -6.71
C VAL A 43 -1.15 -3.26 -5.95
N LEU A 44 -2.39 -3.16 -6.46
CA LEU A 44 -3.52 -2.64 -5.70
C LEU A 44 -4.41 -3.74 -5.08
N ALA A 45 -4.07 -5.02 -5.29
CA ALA A 45 -4.86 -6.17 -4.85
C ALA A 45 -6.33 -6.11 -5.30
N ILE A 46 -6.56 -5.70 -6.55
CA ILE A 46 -7.88 -5.54 -7.16
C ILE A 46 -7.97 -6.33 -8.48
N PRO A 47 -9.18 -6.70 -8.92
CA PRO A 47 -9.36 -7.29 -10.24
C PRO A 47 -9.13 -6.27 -11.36
N ARG A 48 -8.77 -6.74 -12.56
CA ARG A 48 -8.65 -5.90 -13.77
C ARG A 48 -9.97 -5.22 -14.19
N SER A 49 -11.10 -5.72 -13.70
CA SER A 49 -12.44 -5.16 -13.88
C SER A 49 -12.82 -4.11 -12.81
N ALA A 50 -11.92 -3.77 -11.88
CA ALA A 50 -12.23 -2.88 -10.78
C ALA A 50 -12.74 -1.51 -11.24
N THR A 51 -13.77 -1.04 -10.56
CA THR A 51 -14.34 0.29 -10.75
C THR A 51 -13.40 1.37 -10.22
N PRO A 52 -13.53 2.64 -10.68
CA PRO A 52 -12.75 3.75 -10.14
C PRO A 52 -12.88 3.92 -8.61
N TYR A 53 -14.06 3.59 -8.06
CA TYR A 53 -14.30 3.61 -6.63
C TYR A 53 -13.47 2.55 -5.90
N GLU A 54 -13.45 1.32 -6.39
CA GLU A 54 -12.66 0.22 -5.81
C GLU A 54 -11.16 0.49 -5.89
N ILE A 55 -10.68 1.03 -7.02
CA ILE A 55 -9.27 1.45 -7.19
C ILE A 55 -8.89 2.48 -6.11
N LYS A 56 -9.69 3.55 -5.96
CA LYS A 56 -9.43 4.59 -4.97
C LYS A 56 -9.48 4.04 -3.55
N ARG A 57 -10.47 3.19 -3.24
CA ARG A 57 -10.61 2.59 -1.91
C ARG A 57 -9.40 1.71 -1.58
N ALA A 58 -9.05 0.78 -2.47
CA ALA A 58 -7.94 -0.13 -2.26
C ALA A 58 -6.60 0.62 -2.09
N TYR A 59 -6.37 1.64 -2.91
CA TYR A 59 -5.21 2.52 -2.78
C TYR A 59 -5.13 3.18 -1.39
N LEU A 60 -6.23 3.79 -0.91
CA LEU A 60 -6.26 4.46 0.40
C LEU A 60 -6.05 3.47 1.56
N ASP A 61 -6.69 2.30 1.50
CA ASP A 61 -6.54 1.24 2.50
C ASP A 61 -5.10 0.71 2.57
N LEU A 62 -4.47 0.47 1.42
CA LEU A 62 -3.10 0.00 1.33
C LEU A 62 -2.10 1.05 1.80
N ARG A 63 -2.25 2.30 1.35
CA ARG A 63 -1.37 3.40 1.75
C ARG A 63 -1.38 3.60 3.26
N ARG A 64 -2.56 3.53 3.88
CA ARG A 64 -2.71 3.60 5.35
C ARG A 64 -2.09 2.40 6.05
N SER A 65 -2.17 1.21 5.45
CA SER A 65 -1.64 -0.05 6.01
C SER A 65 -0.12 -0.14 5.97
N PHE A 66 0.53 0.54 5.03
CA PHE A 66 1.99 0.52 4.84
C PHE A 66 2.65 1.86 5.20
N GLU A 67 1.92 2.77 5.85
CA GLU A 67 2.45 4.07 6.22
C GLU A 67 3.52 3.89 7.32
N PRO A 68 4.79 4.29 7.09
CA PRO A 68 5.90 4.00 7.98
C PRO A 68 5.75 4.62 9.37
N SER A 69 5.18 5.82 9.49
CA SER A 69 4.97 6.45 10.81
C SER A 69 3.99 5.67 11.71
N ARG A 70 3.10 4.89 11.11
CA ARG A 70 2.15 4.01 11.81
C ARG A 70 2.67 2.61 12.03
N VAL A 71 3.55 2.11 11.16
CA VAL A 71 3.94 0.71 11.18
C VAL A 71 5.36 0.42 11.65
N LEU A 72 6.26 1.39 11.63
CA LEU A 72 7.64 1.14 12.05
C LEU A 72 7.80 1.15 13.57
N SER A 73 8.56 0.18 14.06
CA SER A 73 9.13 0.12 15.40
C SER A 73 10.66 0.15 15.31
N PRO A 74 11.39 0.31 16.43
CA PRO A 74 12.85 0.18 16.43
C PRO A 74 13.34 -1.14 15.85
N THR A 75 12.58 -2.22 16.02
CA THR A 75 12.91 -3.58 15.56
C THR A 75 12.65 -3.77 14.06
N THR A 76 11.76 -2.99 13.46
CA THR A 76 11.39 -3.09 12.04
C THR A 76 11.91 -1.91 11.21
N ALA A 77 12.81 -1.09 11.75
CA ALA A 77 13.32 0.11 11.08
C ALA A 77 14.01 -0.20 9.74
N ASP A 78 14.52 -1.43 9.60
CA ASP A 78 15.08 -1.96 8.36
C ASP A 78 14.05 -2.02 7.20
N LEU A 79 12.75 -2.13 7.51
CA LEU A 79 11.68 -2.17 6.51
C LEU A 79 11.38 -0.81 5.87
N LEU A 80 11.95 0.28 6.37
CA LEU A 80 11.64 1.64 5.91
C LEU A 80 11.79 1.78 4.39
N GLU A 81 12.87 1.25 3.83
CA GLU A 81 13.14 1.35 2.39
C GLU A 81 12.11 0.54 1.58
N GLY A 82 11.80 -0.67 2.01
CA GLY A 82 10.77 -1.51 1.40
C GLY A 82 9.37 -0.87 1.44
N LEU A 83 9.00 -0.27 2.58
CA LEU A 83 7.74 0.46 2.72
C LEU A 83 7.67 1.66 1.79
N ARG A 84 8.76 2.43 1.65
CA ARG A 84 8.82 3.58 0.73
C ARG A 84 8.63 3.15 -0.72
N LEU A 85 9.31 2.08 -1.14
CA LEU A 85 9.15 1.54 -2.48
C LEU A 85 7.71 1.06 -2.73
N ILE A 86 7.11 0.32 -1.77
CA ILE A 86 5.70 -0.08 -1.87
C ILE A 86 4.79 1.13 -2.06
N LEU A 87 4.96 2.17 -1.23
CA LEU A 87 4.13 3.38 -1.31
C LEU A 87 4.30 4.13 -2.63
N GLU A 88 5.52 4.20 -3.15
CA GLU A 88 5.80 4.81 -4.46
C GLU A 88 5.06 4.09 -5.59
N VAL A 89 5.13 2.76 -5.63
CA VAL A 89 4.46 1.98 -6.68
C VAL A 89 2.95 1.94 -6.49
N LEU A 90 2.45 2.03 -5.25
CA LEU A 90 1.02 2.24 -4.99
C LEU A 90 0.53 3.59 -5.56
N ASP A 91 1.30 4.67 -5.35
CA ASP A 91 0.99 5.99 -5.90
C ASP A 91 1.01 5.96 -7.44
N GLU A 92 2.01 5.32 -8.05
CA GLU A 92 2.12 5.15 -9.50
C GLU A 92 0.95 4.33 -10.09
N ALA A 93 0.65 3.18 -9.49
CA ALA A 93 -0.47 2.33 -9.87
C ALA A 93 -1.79 3.10 -9.82
N TYR A 94 -2.02 3.89 -8.77
CA TYR A 94 -3.21 4.72 -8.65
C TYR A 94 -3.26 5.81 -9.72
N GLU A 95 -2.16 6.50 -10.01
CA GLU A 95 -2.09 7.54 -11.04
C GLU A 95 -2.42 7.02 -12.45
N VAL A 96 -2.01 5.79 -12.76
CA VAL A 96 -2.33 5.14 -14.04
C VAL A 96 -3.77 4.62 -14.06
N LEU A 97 -4.22 3.98 -12.98
CA LEU A 97 -5.50 3.28 -12.94
C LEU A 97 -6.70 4.21 -12.67
N ARG A 98 -6.49 5.37 -12.04
CA ARG A 98 -7.56 6.35 -11.80
C ARG A 98 -8.06 7.00 -13.08
N ASP A 99 -7.20 7.13 -14.09
CA ASP A 99 -7.58 7.68 -15.40
C ASP A 99 -8.12 6.56 -16.29
N PRO A 100 -9.37 6.66 -16.77
CA PRO A 100 -10.00 5.57 -17.53
C PRO A 100 -9.29 5.28 -18.85
N THR A 101 -8.69 6.29 -19.49
CA THR A 101 -7.98 6.14 -20.76
C THR A 101 -6.63 5.45 -20.54
N ARG A 102 -5.86 5.87 -19.53
CA ARG A 102 -4.58 5.26 -19.16
C ARG A 102 -4.77 3.83 -18.68
N ARG A 103 -5.78 3.59 -17.84
CA ARG A 103 -6.14 2.25 -17.35
C ARG A 103 -6.44 1.28 -18.49
N GLU A 104 -7.25 1.70 -19.47
CA GLU A 104 -7.59 0.84 -20.62
C GLU A 104 -6.35 0.55 -21.49
N ARG A 105 -5.50 1.56 -21.73
CA ARG A 105 -4.24 1.36 -22.46
C ARG A 105 -3.31 0.38 -21.73
N TYR A 106 -3.16 0.56 -20.42
CA TYR A 106 -2.35 -0.32 -19.58
C TYR A 106 -2.89 -1.75 -19.60
N ARG A 107 -4.20 -1.93 -19.42
CA ARG A 107 -4.88 -3.23 -19.48
C ARG A 107 -4.61 -3.95 -20.81
N ARG A 108 -4.73 -3.25 -21.93
CA ARG A 108 -4.42 -3.84 -23.25
C ARG A 108 -2.95 -4.20 -23.40
N ALA A 109 -2.04 -3.38 -22.88
CA ALA A 109 -0.61 -3.64 -22.96
C ALA A 109 -0.21 -4.92 -22.22
N ILE A 110 -0.78 -5.16 -21.03
CA ILE A 110 -0.52 -6.38 -20.25
C ILE A 110 -1.24 -7.62 -20.79
N GLU A 111 -2.38 -7.45 -21.48
CA GLU A 111 -3.09 -8.56 -22.16
C GLU A 111 -2.41 -8.96 -23.49
N ALA A 112 -1.74 -8.01 -24.16
CA ALA A 112 -1.02 -8.24 -25.40
C ALA A 112 0.38 -8.87 -25.20
N ARG A 113 0.91 -8.86 -23.98
CA ARG A 113 2.09 -9.64 -23.61
C ARG A 113 1.58 -11.05 -23.26
N PRO A 114 1.79 -12.08 -24.10
CA PRO A 114 1.41 -13.44 -23.72
C PRO A 114 2.14 -13.82 -22.42
N PRO A 115 1.57 -14.71 -21.58
CA PRO A 115 2.30 -15.22 -20.43
C PRO A 115 3.58 -15.89 -20.96
N GLU A 116 4.74 -15.46 -20.46
CA GLU A 116 5.95 -16.25 -20.66
C GLU A 116 5.72 -17.55 -19.87
N GLU A 117 5.72 -18.69 -20.59
CA GLU A 117 5.53 -20.05 -20.06
C GLU A 117 6.62 -20.45 -19.05
#